data_AF-A0A397WAM0-F1
#
_entry.id   AF-A0A397WAM0-F1
#
_cell.length_a   1.000
_cell.length_b   1.000
_cell.length_c   1.000
_cell.angle_alpha   90.00
_cell.angle_beta   90.00
_cell.angle_gamma   90.00
#
_symmetry.space_group_name_H-M   'P 1'
#
loop_
_entity.id
_entity.type
_entity.pdbx_description
1 polymer ?
#
loop_
_entity_poly.entity_id
_entity_poly.type
_entity_poly.pdbx_seq_one_letter_code
_entity_poly.pdbx_strand_id
1 'polypeptide(L)' 'MELDKHKNRYISGVNINAVGSLDGTSIYDVDLDSVEDKPWRKPGADITDYFNYGFNE' A
#
# COMPACT_ATOMS: atom_id res chain seq x y z
N MET A 1 0.69 14.88 -45.84
CA MET A 1 1.74 15.48 -44.98
C MET A 1 1.39 15.09 -43.56
N GLU A 2 2.25 14.25 -43.02
CA GLU A 2 2.24 13.59 -41.71
C GLU A 2 2.07 14.56 -40.53
N LEU A 3 1.20 14.24 -39.56
CA LEU A 3 1.40 14.66 -38.17
C LEU A 3 0.60 13.82 -37.14
N ASP A 4 0.76 12.49 -37.21
CA ASP A 4 0.48 11.59 -36.07
C ASP A 4 1.63 11.66 -35.04
N LYS A 5 1.73 12.72 -34.22
CA LYS A 5 2.81 12.79 -33.19
C LYS A 5 2.45 13.42 -31.85
N HIS A 6 1.27 13.14 -31.31
CA HIS A 6 1.13 13.17 -29.85
C HIS A 6 0.61 11.84 -29.34
N LYS A 7 1.51 10.85 -29.36
CA LYS A 7 1.41 9.64 -28.54
C LYS A 7 0.98 10.08 -27.14
N ASN A 8 -0.20 9.61 -26.74
CA ASN A 8 -0.71 9.73 -25.38
C ASN A 8 0.38 9.21 -24.43
N ARG A 9 1.13 10.12 -23.80
CA ARG A 9 2.09 9.73 -22.77
C ARG A 9 1.23 9.25 -21.63
N TYR A 10 1.14 7.93 -21.45
CA TYR A 10 0.73 7.39 -20.15
C TYR A 10 1.67 8.02 -19.13
N ILE A 11 1.15 9.00 -18.40
CA ILE A 11 1.81 9.54 -17.23
C ILE A 11 1.71 8.40 -16.23
N SER A 12 2.77 7.58 -16.18
CA SER A 12 2.97 6.57 -15.14
C SER A 12 3.14 7.32 -13.82
N GLY A 13 2.03 7.79 -13.26
CA GLY A 13 1.97 8.47 -11.98
C GLY A 13 1.22 7.61 -11.00
N VAL A 14 1.80 7.40 -9.83
CA VAL A 14 1.06 6.88 -8.68
C VAL A 14 0.14 8.00 -8.21
N ASN A 15 -1.16 7.73 -8.09
CA ASN A 15 -2.08 8.68 -7.48
C ASN A 15 -1.81 8.72 -5.97
N ILE A 16 -1.10 9.74 -5.51
CA ILE A 16 -0.76 9.92 -4.09
C ILE A 16 -2.00 10.21 -3.20
N ASN A 17 -3.12 10.58 -3.82
CA ASN A 17 -4.37 10.90 -3.12
C ASN A 17 -5.38 9.73 -3.19
N ALA A 18 -5.02 8.60 -3.79
CA ALA A 18 -5.89 7.44 -3.82
C ALA A 18 -5.97 6.83 -2.41
N VAL A 19 -7.19 6.56 -1.97
CA VAL A 19 -7.42 5.79 -0.75
C VAL A 19 -7.14 4.31 -1.06
N GLY A 20 -6.35 3.67 -0.20
CA GLY A 20 -6.07 2.24 -0.31
C GLY A 20 -7.32 1.39 -0.02
N SER A 21 -7.36 0.18 -0.57
CA SER A 21 -8.41 -0.80 -0.29
C SER A 21 -7.84 -2.18 -0.05
N LEU A 22 -8.35 -2.89 0.95
CA LEU A 22 -8.07 -4.30 1.23
C LEU A 22 -9.34 -5.11 0.97
N ASP A 23 -9.29 -6.03 0.00
CA ASP A 23 -10.43 -6.86 -0.42
C ASP A 23 -11.73 -6.07 -0.72
N GLY A 24 -11.57 -4.87 -1.28
CA GLY A 24 -12.68 -3.97 -1.61
C GLY A 24 -13.17 -3.09 -0.45
N THR A 25 -12.62 -3.26 0.75
CA THR A 25 -12.90 -2.41 1.93
C THR A 25 -11.89 -1.27 2.01
N SER A 26 -12.36 -0.06 2.29
CA SER A 26 -11.49 1.10 2.54
C SER A 26 -10.60 0.82 3.74
N ILE A 27 -9.31 1.17 3.66
CA ILE A 27 -8.34 0.93 4.75
C ILE A 27 -8.71 1.65 6.06
N TYR A 28 -9.61 2.65 6.02
CA TYR A 28 -10.10 3.33 7.20
C TYR A 28 -11.17 2.52 7.96
N ASP A 29 -11.79 1.54 7.30
CA ASP A 29 -12.90 0.74 7.81
C ASP A 29 -12.48 -0.71 8.09
N VAL A 30 -11.21 -1.05 7.88
CA VAL A 30 -10.65 -2.38 8.17
C VAL A 30 -10.40 -2.50 9.68
N ASP A 31 -10.95 -3.54 10.28
CA ASP A 31 -10.60 -3.95 11.65
C ASP A 31 -9.23 -4.64 11.67
N LEU A 32 -8.20 -3.95 12.16
CA LEU A 32 -6.83 -4.47 12.25
C LEU A 32 -6.67 -5.61 13.26
N ASP A 33 -7.59 -5.73 14.23
CA ASP A 33 -7.57 -6.83 15.19
C ASP A 33 -8.11 -8.13 14.59
N SER A 34 -8.94 -8.02 13.54
CA SER A 34 -9.45 -9.16 12.78
C SER A 34 -8.41 -9.82 11.85
N VAL A 35 -7.25 -9.19 11.65
CA VAL A 35 -6.18 -9.73 10.80
C VAL A 35 -5.48 -10.88 11.53
N GLU A 36 -5.74 -12.10 11.07
CA GLU A 36 -5.24 -13.35 11.69
C GLU A 36 -3.71 -13.50 11.60
N ASP A 37 -3.09 -13.25 10.44
CA ASP A 37 -1.63 -13.40 10.29
C ASP A 37 -0.91 -12.07 10.53
N LYS A 38 -0.22 -12.01 11.67
CA LYS A 38 0.62 -10.88 12.08
C LYS A 38 2.08 -11.34 12.07
N PRO A 39 2.77 -11.25 10.92
CA PRO A 39 4.09 -11.89 10.75
C PRO A 39 5.16 -11.34 11.71
N TRP A 40 5.01 -10.09 12.19
CA TRP A 40 5.87 -9.50 13.22
C TRP A 40 5.75 -10.18 14.60
N ARG A 41 4.72 -11.00 14.84
CA ARG A 41 4.56 -11.80 16.08
C ARG A 41 5.26 -13.17 16.00
N LYS A 42 5.82 -13.55 14.85
CA LYS A 42 6.48 -14.86 14.66
C LYS A 42 7.80 -14.90 15.46
N PRO A 43 8.18 -16.06 16.05
CA PRO A 43 9.45 -16.17 16.76
C PRO A 43 10.64 -15.79 15.88
N GLY A 44 11.50 -14.90 16.37
CA GLY A 44 12.67 -14.41 15.63
C GLY A 44 12.36 -13.35 14.57
N ALA A 45 11.13 -12.85 14.47
CA ALA A 45 10.84 -11.68 13.65
C ALA A 45 11.54 -10.43 14.23
N ASP A 46 12.18 -9.66 13.35
CA ASP A 46 12.67 -8.33 13.69
C ASP A 46 11.53 -7.32 13.50
N ILE A 47 11.20 -6.58 14.55
CA ILE A 47 10.13 -5.57 14.49
C ILE A 47 10.47 -4.43 13.52
N THR A 48 11.76 -4.17 13.29
CA THR A 48 12.24 -3.08 12.42
C THR A 48 12.05 -3.38 10.93
N ASP A 49 11.76 -4.63 10.56
CA ASP A 49 11.35 -5.00 9.20
C ASP A 49 9.93 -4.51 8.86
N TYR A 50 9.10 -4.25 9.88
CA TYR A 50 7.69 -3.89 9.72
C TYR A 50 7.38 -2.46 10.17
N PHE A 51 8.02 -1.99 11.24
CA PHE A 51 7.71 -0.71 11.86
C PHE A 51 8.92 0.23 11.84
N ASN A 52 8.70 1.45 11.35
CA ASN A 52 9.68 2.53 11.38
C ASN A 52 9.50 3.41 12.64
N TYR A 53 10.52 4.21 12.96
CA TYR A 53 10.44 5.25 14.01
C TYR A 53 10.11 4.77 15.43
N GLY A 54 10.39 3.50 15.74
CA GLY A 54 10.09 2.92 17.05
C GLY A 54 8.60 2.65 17.29
N PHE A 55 7.79 2.66 16.23
CA PHE A 55 6.41 2.20 16.31
C PHE A 55 6.30 0.69 16.57
N ASN A 56 5.13 0.28 17.06
CA ASN A 56 4.73 -1.10 17.30
C ASN A 56 3.22 -1.24 17.03
N GLU A 57 2.67 -2.42 17.33
CA GLU A 57 1.25 -2.76 17.16
C GLU A 57 0.36 -2.13 18.24
#